data_AF-A0AAD9X866-F1
#
_entry.id   AF-A0AAD9X866-F1
#
_cell.length_a   1.000
_cell.length_b   1.000
_cell.length_c   1.000
_cell.angle_alpha   90.00
_cell.angle_beta   90.00
_cell.angle_gamma   90.00
#
_symmetry.space_group_name_H-M   'P 1'
#
loop_
_entity.id
_entity.type
_entity.pdbx_description
1 polymer ?
#
loop_
_entity_poly.entity_id
_entity_poly.type
_entity_poly.pdbx_seq_one_letter_code
_entity_poly.pdbx_strand_id
1 'polypeptide(L)'
;MGKTVKLFGFASVQSPAAVKKFVEGHTGEGTVCDVVEVGRFEGTRAHAIVEFATIEAADHIKSLAAAADRLWFKKSYLTARDMEPNSRTCHSQHKIDNVKLSVGCQLSEVIFSVLWSQENVSVKFGTDLRRFNFFLTYNSVEYKLEVSYESIWKIKLHRPRGQTAKFLVIQVINNLLLHCVKMH
;
A
#
# COMPACT_ATOMS: atom_id res chain seq x y z
N MET A 1 -11.60 -17.13 -1.09
CA MET A 1 -12.41 -15.90 -1.25
C MET A 1 -11.50 -14.73 -0.88
N GLY A 2 -11.30 -13.79 -1.80
CA GLY A 2 -10.32 -12.71 -1.65
C GLY A 2 -10.96 -11.40 -1.17
N LYS A 3 -10.17 -10.54 -0.50
CA LYS A 3 -10.58 -9.16 -0.18
C LYS A 3 -10.50 -8.23 -1.39
N THR A 4 -9.98 -8.71 -2.52
CA THR A 4 -9.74 -7.92 -3.71
C THR A 4 -10.65 -8.38 -4.84
N VAL A 5 -11.42 -7.44 -5.40
CA VAL A 5 -12.40 -7.70 -6.45
C VAL A 5 -12.04 -6.87 -7.67
N LYS A 6 -12.11 -7.50 -8.84
CA LYS A 6 -12.02 -6.82 -10.13
C LYS A 6 -13.42 -6.48 -10.62
N LEU A 7 -13.70 -5.18 -10.74
CA LEU A 7 -14.91 -4.63 -11.36
C LEU A 7 -14.64 -4.36 -12.85
N PHE A 8 -15.46 -4.93 -13.72
CA PHE A 8 -15.33 -4.79 -15.17
C PHE A 8 -16.63 -4.29 -15.79
N GLY A 9 -16.56 -3.33 -16.71
CA GLY A 9 -17.73 -2.84 -17.46
C GLY A 9 -17.86 -1.32 -17.56
N PHE A 10 -16.96 -0.56 -16.95
CA PHE A 10 -17.02 0.90 -16.98
C PHE A 10 -16.95 1.43 -18.42
N ALA A 11 -17.77 2.45 -18.71
CA ALA A 11 -17.82 3.06 -20.05
C ALA A 11 -16.49 3.74 -20.46
N SER A 12 -15.76 4.29 -19.48
CA SER A 12 -14.43 4.89 -19.65
C SER A 12 -13.59 4.65 -18.40
N VAL A 13 -12.28 4.87 -18.49
CA VAL A 13 -11.38 4.87 -17.31
C VAL A 13 -11.90 5.91 -16.32
N GLN A 14 -12.09 5.51 -15.07
CA GLN A 14 -12.55 6.38 -13.98
C GLN A 14 -11.37 6.79 -13.10
N SER A 15 -11.52 7.85 -12.31
CA SER A 15 -10.54 8.15 -11.27
C SER A 15 -10.69 7.18 -10.09
N PRO A 16 -9.59 6.82 -9.38
CA PRO A 16 -9.65 6.00 -8.17
C PRO A 16 -10.66 6.53 -7.13
N ALA A 17 -10.70 7.85 -6.94
CA ALA A 17 -11.64 8.50 -6.02
C ALA A 17 -13.12 8.29 -6.42
N ALA A 18 -13.44 8.33 -7.72
CA ALA A 18 -14.80 8.10 -8.20
C ALA A 18 -15.24 6.64 -8.02
N VAL A 19 -14.32 5.69 -8.26
CA VAL A 19 -14.58 4.25 -8.03
C VAL A 19 -14.80 4.00 -6.54
N LYS A 20 -13.92 4.53 -5.68
CA LYS A 20 -14.04 4.41 -4.23
C LYS A 20 -15.40 4.90 -3.73
N LYS A 21 -15.76 6.13 -4.06
CA LYS A 21 -17.05 6.73 -3.66
C LYS A 21 -18.25 5.91 -4.12
N PHE A 22 -18.20 5.35 -5.32
CA PHE A 22 -19.28 4.52 -5.85
C PHE A 22 -19.42 3.20 -5.09
N VAL A 23 -18.31 2.50 -4.85
CA VAL A 23 -18.31 1.21 -4.18
C VAL A 23 -18.75 1.39 -2.72
N GLU A 24 -18.18 2.36 -2.01
CA GLU A 24 -18.58 2.68 -0.63
C GLU A 24 -20.03 3.17 -0.53
N GLY A 25 -20.61 3.71 -1.60
CA GLY A 25 -22.04 4.00 -1.66
C GLY A 25 -22.95 2.77 -1.55
N HIS A 26 -22.42 1.57 -1.85
CA HIS A 26 -23.16 0.30 -1.74
C HIS A 26 -22.74 -0.52 -0.51
N THR A 27 -21.46 -0.48 -0.14
CA THR A 27 -20.92 -1.28 0.95
C THR A 27 -20.82 -0.54 2.27
N GLY A 28 -20.90 0.80 2.27
CA GLY A 28 -20.71 1.68 3.43
C GLY A 28 -19.40 2.47 3.35
N GLU A 29 -19.37 3.67 3.94
CA GLU A 29 -18.18 4.52 3.99
C GLU A 29 -17.04 3.83 4.75
N GLY A 30 -15.81 3.91 4.22
CA GLY A 30 -14.62 3.31 4.81
C GLY A 30 -14.45 1.81 4.57
N THR A 31 -15.35 1.18 3.80
CA THR A 31 -15.23 -0.26 3.47
C THR A 31 -14.20 -0.55 2.39
N VAL A 32 -13.79 0.47 1.62
CA VAL A 32 -12.73 0.34 0.61
C VAL A 32 -11.41 0.83 1.20
N CYS A 33 -10.45 -0.09 1.30
CA CYS A 33 -9.08 0.22 1.69
C CYS A 33 -8.39 1.04 0.61
N ASP A 34 -8.38 0.52 -0.62
CA ASP A 34 -7.72 1.17 -1.75
C ASP A 34 -8.35 0.77 -3.09
N VAL A 35 -8.14 1.62 -4.10
CA VAL A 35 -8.44 1.33 -5.50
C VAL A 35 -7.09 1.12 -6.20
N VAL A 36 -6.69 -0.14 -6.27
CA VAL A 36 -5.38 -0.62 -6.70
C VAL A 36 -5.06 -0.21 -8.13
N GLU A 37 -6.04 -0.30 -9.02
CA GLU A 37 -5.86 -0.01 -10.44
C GLU A 37 -7.17 0.47 -11.05
N VAL A 38 -7.09 1.46 -11.94
CA VAL A 38 -8.16 1.74 -12.90
C VAL A 38 -7.55 1.81 -14.29
N GLY A 39 -8.07 1.01 -15.21
CA GLY A 39 -7.44 0.79 -16.50
C GLY A 39 -8.44 0.43 -17.58
N ARG A 40 -7.92 0.30 -18.81
CA ARG A 40 -8.67 -0.17 -19.97
C ARG A 40 -7.70 -0.86 -20.91
N PHE A 41 -8.04 -2.07 -21.36
CA PHE A 41 -7.34 -2.70 -22.47
C PHE A 41 -7.92 -2.20 -23.80
N GLU A 42 -7.10 -2.09 -24.84
CA GLU A 42 -7.55 -1.66 -26.16
C GLU A 42 -8.75 -2.50 -26.63
N GLY A 43 -9.77 -1.83 -27.17
CA GLY A 43 -11.00 -2.47 -27.62
C GLY A 43 -11.95 -2.98 -26.52
N THR A 44 -11.60 -2.88 -25.23
CA THR A 44 -12.42 -3.41 -24.12
C THR A 44 -13.09 -2.31 -23.29
N ARG A 45 -14.02 -2.70 -22.40
CA ARG A 45 -14.57 -1.82 -21.36
C ARG A 45 -13.51 -1.60 -20.27
N ALA A 46 -13.58 -0.45 -19.61
CA ALA A 46 -12.66 -0.15 -18.53
C ALA A 46 -12.93 -1.03 -17.29
N HIS A 47 -11.89 -1.24 -16.50
CA HIS A 47 -11.91 -2.04 -15.28
C HIS A 47 -11.31 -1.27 -14.11
N ALA A 48 -11.67 -1.69 -12.91
CA ALA A 48 -11.06 -1.26 -11.67
C ALA A 48 -10.77 -2.47 -10.78
N ILE A 49 -9.69 -2.40 -10.02
CA ILE A 49 -9.34 -3.38 -8.98
C ILE A 49 -9.50 -2.68 -7.64
N VAL A 50 -10.34 -3.24 -6.77
CA VAL A 50 -10.71 -2.64 -5.49
C VAL A 50 -10.36 -3.60 -4.37
N GLU A 51 -9.65 -3.11 -3.37
CA GLU A 51 -9.33 -3.84 -2.15
C GLU A 51 -10.26 -3.38 -1.01
N PHE A 52 -10.95 -4.34 -0.40
CA PHE A 52 -11.89 -4.11 0.69
C PHE A 52 -11.25 -4.34 2.05
N ALA A 53 -11.75 -3.64 3.05
CA ALA A 53 -11.35 -3.84 4.45
C ALA A 53 -11.70 -5.27 4.93
N THR A 54 -12.88 -5.74 4.54
CA THR A 54 -13.44 -7.02 4.97
C THR A 54 -13.87 -7.88 3.78
N ILE A 55 -13.94 -9.19 4.01
CA ILE A 55 -14.38 -10.15 2.99
C ILE A 55 -15.88 -9.99 2.75
N GLU A 56 -16.67 -9.66 3.79
CA GLU A 56 -18.12 -9.48 3.65
C GLU A 56 -18.45 -8.31 2.70
N ALA A 57 -17.69 -7.22 2.76
CA ALA A 57 -17.88 -6.09 1.84
C ALA A 57 -17.55 -6.48 0.38
N ALA A 58 -16.48 -7.27 0.18
CA ALA A 58 -16.13 -7.82 -1.13
C ALA A 58 -17.18 -8.81 -1.66
N ASP A 59 -17.77 -9.62 -0.79
CA ASP A 59 -18.84 -10.54 -1.18
C ASP A 59 -20.15 -9.81 -1.48
N HIS A 60 -20.48 -8.77 -0.69
CA HIS A 60 -21.67 -7.96 -0.92
C HIS A 60 -21.66 -7.31 -2.31
N ILE A 61 -20.53 -6.71 -2.72
CA ILE A 61 -20.44 -6.09 -4.05
C ILE A 61 -20.54 -7.14 -5.17
N LYS A 62 -20.03 -8.36 -4.95
CA LYS A 62 -20.15 -9.46 -5.91
C LYS A 62 -21.60 -9.93 -6.04
N SER A 63 -22.30 -10.08 -4.92
CA SER A 63 -23.72 -10.42 -4.90
C SER A 63 -24.56 -9.37 -5.65
N LEU A 64 -24.29 -8.08 -5.44
CA LEU A 64 -24.97 -7.01 -6.18
C LEU A 64 -24.69 -7.06 -7.69
N ALA A 65 -23.45 -7.37 -8.09
CA ALA A 65 -23.10 -7.50 -9.50
C ALA A 65 -23.72 -8.73 -10.17
N ALA A 66 -23.99 -9.80 -9.41
CA ALA A 66 -24.62 -11.02 -9.90
C ALA A 66 -26.16 -11.01 -9.81
N ALA A 67 -26.75 -10.07 -9.06
CA ALA A 67 -28.18 -9.93 -8.90
C ALA A 67 -28.89 -9.56 -10.22
N ALA A 68 -30.20 -9.81 -10.28
CA ALA A 68 -31.03 -9.52 -11.45
C ALA A 68 -30.98 -8.04 -11.87
N ASP A 69 -30.93 -7.13 -10.89
CA ASP A 69 -30.88 -5.69 -11.13
C ASP A 69 -29.50 -5.21 -11.62
N ARG A 70 -28.47 -6.05 -11.45
CA ARG A 70 -27.04 -5.81 -11.76
C ARG A 70 -26.48 -4.56 -11.07
N LEU A 71 -25.16 -4.53 -10.92
CA LEU A 71 -24.48 -3.35 -10.37
C LEU A 71 -24.28 -2.31 -11.48
N TRP A 72 -24.97 -1.17 -11.42
CA TRP A 72 -24.87 -0.13 -12.44
C TRP A 72 -23.96 1.02 -12.02
N PHE A 73 -23.04 1.40 -12.90
CA PHE A 73 -22.30 2.64 -12.81
C PHE A 73 -22.71 3.56 -13.95
N LYS A 74 -23.42 4.65 -13.61
CA LYS A 74 -24.01 5.58 -14.58
C LYS A 74 -24.91 4.83 -15.59
N LYS A 75 -24.44 4.64 -16.82
CA LYS A 75 -25.16 3.98 -17.92
C LYS A 75 -24.53 2.66 -18.35
N SER A 76 -23.65 2.08 -17.53
CA SER A 76 -22.97 0.82 -17.81
C SER A 76 -23.13 -0.14 -16.64
N TYR A 77 -23.50 -1.39 -16.92
CA TYR A 77 -23.52 -2.45 -15.92
C TYR A 77 -22.09 -2.95 -15.66
N LEU A 78 -21.84 -3.33 -14.42
CA LEU A 78 -20.58 -3.85 -13.95
C LEU A 78 -20.72 -5.34 -13.62
N THR A 79 -19.62 -6.06 -13.84
CA THR A 79 -19.44 -7.43 -13.37
C THR A 79 -18.31 -7.45 -12.36
N ALA A 80 -18.44 -8.28 -11.33
CA ALA A 80 -17.46 -8.42 -10.27
C ALA A 80 -16.89 -9.84 -10.29
N ARG A 81 -15.57 -9.96 -10.19
CA ARG A 81 -14.89 -11.25 -10.08
C ARG A 81 -13.83 -11.16 -8.99
N ASP A 82 -13.63 -12.26 -8.27
CA ASP A 82 -12.47 -12.39 -7.40
C ASP A 82 -11.19 -12.24 -8.24
N MET A 83 -10.21 -11.51 -7.70
CA MET A 83 -8.86 -11.63 -8.22
C MET A 83 -8.26 -12.91 -7.65
N GLU A 84 -7.81 -13.82 -8.50
CA GLU A 84 -6.96 -14.91 -8.03
C GLU A 84 -5.68 -14.34 -7.42
N PRO A 85 -5.08 -14.99 -6.41
CA PRO A 85 -3.80 -14.59 -5.84
C PRO A 85 -2.64 -14.86 -6.82
N ASN A 86 -2.68 -14.26 -8.01
CA ASN A 86 -1.61 -14.30 -8.99
C ASN A 86 -0.69 -13.09 -8.76
N SER A 87 0.29 -13.30 -7.88
CA SER A 87 1.67 -12.79 -7.74
C SER A 87 2.14 -11.44 -8.33
N ARG A 88 1.31 -10.59 -8.94
CA ARG A 88 1.78 -9.38 -9.66
C ARG A 88 1.02 -8.08 -9.40
N THR A 89 -0.03 -8.07 -8.58
CA THR A 89 -0.76 -6.82 -8.24
C THR A 89 -1.16 -6.72 -6.77
N CYS A 90 -0.40 -7.33 -5.86
CA CYS A 90 -0.39 -6.87 -4.46
C CYS A 90 0.31 -5.50 -4.39
N HIS A 91 -0.34 -4.47 -4.92
CA HIS A 91 -0.04 -3.07 -4.56
C HIS A 91 -0.90 -2.68 -3.36
N SER A 92 -1.04 -3.58 -2.38
CA SER A 92 -1.31 -3.07 -1.05
C SER A 92 -0.16 -2.11 -0.79
N GLN A 93 -0.47 -0.83 -0.65
CA GLN A 93 0.49 0.15 -0.18
C GLN A 93 0.85 -0.33 1.22
N HIS A 94 1.84 -1.22 1.31
CA HIS A 94 2.35 -1.70 2.57
C HIS A 94 2.64 -0.41 3.35
N LYS A 95 1.89 -0.19 4.41
CA LYS A 95 1.99 1.02 5.22
C LYS A 95 2.33 0.57 6.61
N ILE A 96 3.43 1.08 7.13
CA ILE A 96 3.87 0.81 8.48
C ILE A 96 3.87 2.15 9.18
N ASP A 97 2.92 2.31 10.09
CA ASP A 97 2.75 3.52 10.88
C ASP A 97 3.44 3.38 12.24
N ASN A 98 3.61 4.54 12.89
CA ASN A 98 4.20 4.64 14.22
C ASN A 98 5.59 4.00 14.33
N VAL A 99 6.42 4.26 13.31
CA VAL A 99 7.79 3.76 13.24
C VAL A 99 8.75 4.82 13.78
N LYS A 100 9.76 4.38 14.53
CA LYS A 100 10.94 5.20 14.81
C LYS A 100 11.95 5.08 13.68
N LEU A 101 12.20 6.18 12.97
CA LEU A 101 13.26 6.32 11.97
C LEU A 101 14.52 6.87 12.62
N SER A 102 15.65 6.17 12.50
CA SER A 102 16.98 6.71 12.84
C SER A 102 17.83 6.83 11.58
N VAL A 103 18.76 7.78 11.57
CA VAL A 103 19.72 8.01 10.48
C VAL A 103 21.09 8.13 11.12
N GLY A 104 22.10 7.50 10.52
CA GLY A 104 23.40 7.34 11.17
C GLY A 104 24.47 6.65 10.32
N CYS A 105 25.43 6.03 10.98
CA CYS A 105 26.47 5.22 10.36
C CYS A 105 26.77 3.95 11.17
N GLN A 106 27.19 2.90 10.48
CA GLN A 106 27.53 1.61 11.08
C GLN A 106 29.02 1.65 11.44
N LEU A 107 29.32 1.51 12.73
CA LEU A 107 30.69 1.46 13.22
C LEU A 107 31.21 0.02 13.28
N SER A 108 30.32 -0.95 13.55
CA SER A 108 30.61 -2.38 13.52
C SER A 108 29.34 -3.20 13.22
N GLU A 109 29.43 -4.53 13.14
CA GLU A 109 28.25 -5.38 12.89
C GLU A 109 27.10 -5.20 13.88
N VAL A 110 27.42 -4.76 15.11
CA VAL A 110 26.46 -4.61 16.22
C VAL A 110 26.40 -3.19 16.78
N ILE A 111 27.31 -2.29 16.37
CA ILE A 111 27.38 -0.91 16.87
C ILE A 111 27.01 0.06 15.75
N PHE A 112 26.04 0.91 16.04
CA PHE A 112 25.58 1.97 15.15
C PHE A 112 25.68 3.31 15.86
N SER A 113 26.23 4.31 15.17
CA SER A 113 26.16 5.70 15.60
C SER A 113 24.91 6.33 15.01
N VAL A 114 24.04 6.87 15.85
CA VAL A 114 22.81 7.55 15.41
C VAL A 114 23.08 9.06 15.38
N LEU A 115 22.96 9.65 14.20
CA LEU A 115 23.12 11.09 13.98
C LEU A 115 21.80 11.85 14.17
N TRP A 116 20.69 11.21 13.80
CA TRP A 116 19.36 11.81 13.90
C TRP A 116 18.30 10.73 14.08
N SER A 117 17.21 11.05 14.76
CA SER A 117 16.06 10.14 14.88
C SER A 117 14.74 10.87 15.03
N GLN A 118 13.67 10.27 14.53
CA GLN A 118 12.31 10.77 14.60
C GLN A 118 11.33 9.63 14.89
N GLU A 119 10.32 9.90 15.71
CA GLU A 119 9.23 8.98 16.01
C GLU A 119 7.98 9.33 15.19
N ASN A 120 6.95 8.47 15.23
CA ASN A 120 5.71 8.65 14.47
C ASN A 120 5.93 8.78 12.95
N VAL A 121 6.91 8.07 12.40
CA VAL A 121 7.15 8.02 10.95
C VAL A 121 6.21 6.99 10.32
N SER A 122 5.60 7.36 9.20
CA SER A 122 4.83 6.46 8.34
C SER A 122 5.69 6.02 7.16
N VAL A 123 5.83 4.71 6.96
CA VAL A 123 6.56 4.13 5.82
C VAL A 123 5.55 3.62 4.81
N LYS A 124 5.63 4.07 3.55
CA LYS A 124 4.87 3.51 2.44
C LYS A 124 5.81 2.93 1.39
N PHE A 125 5.49 1.74 0.92
CA PHE A 125 6.22 1.13 -0.19
C PHE A 125 5.56 1.54 -1.51
N GLY A 126 6.39 1.91 -2.49
CA GLY A 126 5.95 2.19 -3.86
C GLY A 126 5.32 0.96 -4.51
N THR A 127 4.58 1.19 -5.60
CA THR A 127 3.83 0.16 -6.33
C THR A 127 4.69 -1.03 -6.76
N ASP A 128 5.97 -0.84 -7.00
CA ASP A 128 6.91 -1.89 -7.40
C ASP A 128 7.78 -2.44 -6.26
N LEU A 129 7.53 -2.03 -5.00
CA LEU A 129 8.41 -2.23 -3.85
C LEU A 129 9.84 -1.71 -4.08
N ARG A 130 10.08 -0.90 -5.13
CA ARG A 130 11.40 -0.34 -5.43
C ARG A 130 11.61 1.01 -4.77
N ARG A 131 10.59 1.57 -4.11
CA ARG A 131 10.71 2.86 -3.42
C ARG A 131 10.18 2.76 -2.01
N PHE A 132 10.96 3.24 -1.07
CA PHE A 132 10.56 3.39 0.33
C PHE A 132 10.31 4.87 0.57
N ASN A 133 9.09 5.22 0.94
CA ASN A 133 8.70 6.59 1.25
C ASN A 133 8.46 6.72 2.75
N PHE A 134 9.28 7.52 3.42
CA PHE A 134 9.15 7.84 4.82
C PHE A 134 8.50 9.22 4.94
N PHE A 135 7.35 9.27 5.60
CA PHE A 135 6.59 10.48 5.88
C PHE A 135 6.71 10.81 7.35
N LEU A 136 7.11 12.05 7.65
CA LEU A 136 7.30 12.53 9.02
C LEU A 136 6.92 14.00 9.12
N THR A 137 6.45 14.40 10.29
CA THR A 137 6.17 15.80 10.59
C THR A 137 7.25 16.35 11.50
N TYR A 138 7.83 17.49 11.14
CA TYR A 138 8.82 18.20 11.95
C TYR A 138 8.47 19.69 11.96
N ASN A 139 8.38 20.30 13.15
CA ASN A 139 7.95 21.69 13.33
C ASN A 139 6.66 22.05 12.57
N SER A 140 5.66 21.17 12.62
CA SER A 140 4.37 21.31 11.93
C SER A 140 4.45 21.34 10.40
N VAL A 141 5.59 20.93 9.82
CA VAL A 141 5.77 20.76 8.38
C VAL A 141 5.90 19.28 8.07
N GLU A 142 5.18 18.81 7.06
CA GLU A 142 5.30 17.44 6.56
C GLU A 142 6.49 17.31 5.60
N TYR A 143 7.32 16.31 5.87
CA TYR A 143 8.47 15.96 5.06
C TYR A 143 8.31 14.55 4.51
N LYS A 144 8.81 14.37 3.28
CA LYS A 144 8.89 13.08 2.60
C LYS A 144 10.35 12.79 2.27
N LEU A 145 10.85 11.67 2.80
CA LEU A 145 12.13 11.10 2.41
C LEU A 145 11.87 9.88 1.52
N GLU A 146 12.35 9.92 0.28
CA GLU A 146 12.23 8.83 -0.69
C GLU A 146 13.58 8.12 -0.85
N VAL A 147 13.57 6.79 -0.75
CA VAL A 147 14.74 5.93 -0.97
C VAL A 147 14.43 4.97 -2.10
N SER A 148 15.20 5.06 -3.18
CA SER A 148 15.05 4.19 -4.35
C SER A 148 15.87 2.91 -4.18
N TYR A 149 15.39 1.79 -4.70
CA TYR A 149 16.04 0.48 -4.62
C TYR A 149 17.44 0.50 -5.24
N GLU A 150 17.62 1.27 -6.31
CA GLU A 150 18.90 1.46 -6.99
C GLU A 150 19.94 2.13 -6.08
N SER A 151 19.51 2.83 -5.03
CA SER A 151 20.39 3.42 -4.02
C SER A 151 20.64 2.50 -2.82
N ILE A 152 19.88 1.40 -2.67
CA ILE A 152 20.00 0.48 -1.55
C ILE A 152 21.07 -0.56 -1.86
N TRP A 153 22.08 -0.61 -1.00
CA TRP A 153 23.13 -1.61 -1.02
C TRP A 153 22.72 -2.91 -0.32
N LYS A 154 22.08 -2.81 0.84
CA LYS A 154 21.78 -3.99 1.66
C LYS A 154 20.58 -3.75 2.56
N ILE A 155 19.76 -4.78 2.80
CA ILE A 155 18.69 -4.76 3.80
C ILE A 155 18.90 -5.92 4.78
N LYS A 156 18.85 -5.65 6.09
CA LYS A 156 18.98 -6.64 7.17
C LYS A 156 17.90 -6.43 8.22
N LEU A 157 17.25 -7.51 8.63
CA LEU A 157 16.35 -7.51 9.79
C LEU A 157 17.11 -7.99 11.03
N HIS A 158 17.22 -7.12 12.03
CA HIS A 158 17.81 -7.43 13.32
C HIS A 158 16.72 -7.81 14.32
N ARG A 159 16.96 -8.91 15.04
CA ARG A 159 16.12 -9.41 16.13
C ARG A 159 17.00 -9.63 17.37
N PRO A 160 17.24 -8.60 18.19
CA PRO A 160 18.09 -8.74 19.36
C PRO A 160 17.52 -9.80 20.32
N ARG A 161 18.36 -10.73 20.76
CA ARG A 161 17.94 -11.77 21.71
C ARG A 161 17.48 -11.12 23.01
N GLY A 162 16.29 -11.49 23.49
CA GLY A 162 15.70 -10.95 24.72
C GLY A 162 14.95 -9.62 24.56
N GLN A 163 14.87 -9.06 23.35
CA GLN A 163 14.00 -7.90 23.06
C GLN A 163 12.86 -8.30 22.13
N THR A 164 11.67 -7.77 22.38
CA THR A 164 10.50 -7.95 21.49
C THR A 164 10.59 -7.12 20.22
N ALA A 165 11.28 -5.97 20.29
CA ALA A 165 11.43 -5.04 19.19
C ALA A 165 12.28 -5.61 18.06
N LYS A 166 11.77 -5.53 16.83
CA LYS A 166 12.50 -5.85 15.61
C LYS A 166 12.94 -4.57 14.92
N PHE A 167 14.12 -4.59 14.32
CA PHE A 167 14.68 -3.42 13.64
C PHE A 167 15.07 -3.79 12.22
N LEU A 168 14.55 -3.06 11.23
CA LEU A 168 15.05 -3.15 9.86
C LEU A 168 16.21 -2.17 9.68
N VAL A 169 17.26 -2.59 8.98
CA VAL A 169 18.44 -1.80 8.59
C VAL A 169 18.61 -1.88 7.07
N ILE A 170 18.42 -0.77 6.35
CA ILE A 170 18.76 -0.59 4.93
C ILE A 170 19.99 0.31 4.81
N GLN A 171 21.03 -0.22 4.20
CA GLN A 171 22.26 0.48 3.86
C GLN A 171 22.13 1.01 2.44
N VAL A 172 22.52 2.26 2.20
CA VAL A 172 22.57 2.87 0.86
C VAL A 172 24.01 3.02 0.35
N ILE A 173 24.19 3.07 -0.96
CA ILE A 173 25.47 2.88 -1.69
C ILE A 173 26.58 3.88 -1.30
N ASN A 174 26.25 5.03 -0.69
CA ASN A 174 27.22 6.08 -0.33
C ASN A 174 27.55 6.16 1.18
N ASN A 175 27.51 5.05 1.92
CA ASN A 175 27.77 4.97 3.38
C ASN A 175 26.86 5.82 4.29
N LEU A 176 25.92 6.58 3.73
CA LEU A 176 24.93 7.32 4.50
C LEU A 176 23.80 6.37 4.96
N LEU A 177 24.04 5.56 5.99
CA LEU A 177 23.02 4.68 6.52
C LEU A 177 21.82 5.50 7.03
N LEU A 178 20.73 5.47 6.27
CA LEU A 178 19.43 5.49 6.90
C LEU A 178 19.40 4.23 7.78
N HIS A 179 18.88 4.27 9.02
CA HIS A 179 17.96 3.24 9.53
C HIS A 179 17.65 3.27 11.03
N CYS A 180 16.35 3.29 11.29
CA CYS A 180 15.70 2.33 12.18
C CYS A 180 14.26 2.20 11.67
N VAL A 181 13.66 1.02 11.71
CA VAL A 181 12.20 0.89 11.66
C VAL A 181 11.88 -0.01 12.83
N LYS A 182 11.56 0.59 13.98
CA LYS A 182 11.08 -0.15 15.14
C LYS A 182 9.65 -0.60 14.83
N MET A 183 9.45 -1.90 14.63
CA MET A 183 8.11 -2.50 14.57
C MET A 183 7.77 -3.06 15.94
N HIS A 184 6.63 -2.63 16.49
CA HIS A 184 6.07 -3.14 17.74
C HIS A 184 5.42 -4.51 17.55
#